data_AF-A0A167QUV3-F1
#
_entry.id   AF-A0A167QUV3-F1
#
_cell.length_a   1.000
_cell.length_b   1.000
_cell.length_c   1.000
_cell.angle_alpha   90.00
_cell.angle_beta   90.00
_cell.angle_gamma   90.00
#
_symmetry.space_group_name_H-M   'P 1'
#
loop_
_entity.id
_entity.type
_entity.pdbx_description
1 polymer ?
#
loop_
_entity_poly.entity_id
_entity_poly.type
_entity_poly.pdbx_seq_one_letter_code
_entity_poly.pdbx_strand_id
1 'polypeptide(L)'
;MSSPHAPSPSPPADPPFDPLPILTYLSLPPTYSPSPSTHPLPFLRQHLSSLPPSHAAPFSLLLTPAERAHLPLIRNRRLAYSLQQPPPAQLTWTHAAPREPALWTSLGASRLGIALPRPGEQEEQEEREWAKREFVGRRGPEGAGMVGDLGKLLGGYEMERVGERERDARRARALLASQHQGAEEQGKEEQGEEEQGEDEEMDSLSSHETSSSDDSGAGAEGIKAAFERAVRERFVAGLLEWADYACDWEDGWDGEWEREGEEAWFDADEDDMQEEEGEGGTGVLDY
;
A
#
# COMPACT_ATOMS: atom_id res chain seq x y z
N MET A 1 -19.86 -21.34 -44.26
CA MET A 1 -20.13 -22.26 -43.14
C MET A 1 -19.62 -21.57 -41.89
N SER A 2 -20.51 -20.88 -41.18
CA SER A 2 -20.15 -20.11 -39.98
C SER A 2 -20.19 -21.04 -38.78
N SER A 3 -19.05 -21.25 -38.13
CA SER A 3 -18.97 -22.02 -36.89
C SER A 3 -19.63 -21.24 -35.75
N PRO A 4 -20.55 -21.86 -34.99
CA PRO A 4 -21.11 -21.23 -33.80
C PRO A 4 -20.04 -21.15 -32.71
N HIS A 5 -19.77 -19.92 -32.25
CA HIS A 5 -18.88 -19.63 -31.15
C HIS A 5 -19.54 -20.12 -29.85
N ALA A 6 -18.93 -21.08 -29.16
CA ALA A 6 -19.43 -21.58 -27.89
C ALA A 6 -19.24 -20.52 -26.79
N PRO A 7 -20.23 -20.29 -25.90
CA PRO A 7 -20.09 -19.35 -24.81
C PRO A 7 -19.01 -19.82 -23.83
N SER A 8 -18.11 -18.91 -23.47
CA SER A 8 -17.07 -19.15 -22.47
C SER A 8 -17.69 -19.53 -21.11
N PRO A 9 -17.12 -20.51 -20.38
CA PRO A 9 -17.61 -20.88 -19.06
C PRO A 9 -17.41 -19.72 -18.08
N SER A 10 -18.47 -19.37 -17.34
CA SER A 10 -18.42 -18.40 -16.25
C SER A 10 -17.41 -18.86 -15.18
N PRO A 11 -16.65 -17.94 -14.57
CA PRO A 11 -15.73 -18.28 -13.49
C PRO A 11 -16.49 -18.90 -12.30
N PRO A 12 -15.85 -19.82 -11.55
CA PRO A 12 -16.46 -20.40 -10.35
C PRO A 12 -16.74 -19.30 -9.33
N ALA A 13 -17.97 -19.28 -8.79
CA ALA A 13 -18.33 -18.36 -7.72
C ALA A 13 -17.50 -18.64 -6.47
N ASP A 14 -17.00 -17.59 -5.82
CA ASP A 14 -16.28 -17.71 -4.56
C ASP A 14 -17.16 -18.38 -3.49
N PRO A 15 -16.59 -19.22 -2.61
CA PRO A 15 -17.36 -19.89 -1.58
C PRO A 15 -17.98 -18.88 -0.62
N PRO A 16 -19.24 -19.08 -0.20
CA PRO A 16 -19.89 -18.18 0.75
C PRO A 16 -19.15 -18.20 2.10
N PHE A 17 -19.15 -17.06 2.79
CA PHE A 17 -18.57 -16.94 4.13
C PHE A 17 -19.33 -17.80 5.14
N ASP A 18 -18.64 -18.76 5.77
CA ASP A 18 -19.18 -19.61 6.84
C ASP A 18 -18.72 -19.11 8.22
N PRO A 19 -19.62 -18.63 9.09
CA PRO A 19 -19.26 -18.16 10.43
C PRO A 19 -19.02 -19.28 11.45
N LEU A 20 -19.46 -20.52 11.18
CA LEU A 20 -19.46 -21.59 12.18
C LEU A 20 -18.06 -21.98 12.69
N PRO A 21 -17.01 -22.07 11.85
CA PRO A 21 -15.66 -22.37 12.33
C PRO A 21 -15.15 -21.32 13.32
N ILE A 22 -15.42 -20.04 13.05
CA ILE A 22 -15.01 -18.89 13.88
C ILE A 22 -15.74 -18.94 15.23
N LEU A 23 -17.05 -19.13 15.22
CA LEU A 23 -17.84 -19.23 16.46
C LEU A 23 -17.45 -20.46 17.28
N THR A 24 -17.19 -21.59 16.63
CA THR A 24 -16.75 -22.83 17.30
C THR A 24 -15.38 -22.64 17.96
N TYR A 25 -14.44 -22.01 17.26
CA TYR A 25 -13.11 -21.73 17.79
C TYR A 25 -13.16 -20.86 19.05
N LEU A 26 -13.99 -19.80 19.03
CA LEU A 26 -14.19 -18.93 20.20
C LEU A 26 -15.12 -19.52 21.26
N SER A 27 -15.64 -20.74 21.06
CA SER A 27 -16.64 -21.37 21.93
C SER A 27 -17.90 -20.52 22.13
N LEU A 28 -18.30 -19.76 21.10
CA LEU A 28 -19.49 -18.92 21.09
C LEU A 28 -20.70 -19.66 20.50
N PRO A 29 -21.93 -19.39 20.98
CA PRO A 29 -23.13 -20.01 20.43
C PRO A 29 -23.41 -19.50 18.99
N PRO A 30 -24.06 -20.30 18.12
CA PRO A 30 -24.45 -19.86 16.77
C PRO A 30 -25.36 -18.62 16.73
N THR A 31 -26.06 -18.33 17.84
CA THR A 31 -26.94 -17.18 18.02
C THR A 31 -26.23 -15.98 18.68
N TYR A 32 -24.90 -15.98 18.74
CA TYR A 32 -24.12 -14.90 19.35
C TYR A 32 -24.33 -13.55 18.64
N SER A 33 -24.33 -12.48 19.43
CA SER A 33 -24.44 -11.10 18.96
C SER A 33 -23.31 -10.26 19.57
N PRO A 34 -22.52 -9.51 18.76
CA PRO A 34 -22.67 -9.30 17.32
C PRO A 34 -22.35 -10.54 16.48
N SER A 35 -23.08 -10.75 15.38
CA SER A 35 -22.85 -11.91 14.49
C SER A 35 -21.71 -11.62 13.51
N PRO A 36 -20.79 -12.57 13.29
CA PRO A 36 -19.67 -12.40 12.35
C PRO A 36 -20.12 -12.21 10.89
N SER A 37 -21.29 -12.72 10.49
CA SER A 37 -21.76 -12.57 9.10
C SER A 37 -22.54 -11.27 8.86
N THR A 38 -23.38 -10.84 9.82
CA THR A 38 -24.24 -9.66 9.64
C THR A 38 -23.67 -8.39 10.24
N HIS A 39 -22.86 -8.51 11.29
CA HIS A 39 -22.20 -7.39 11.98
C HIS A 39 -20.70 -7.70 12.17
N PRO A 40 -19.94 -7.91 11.07
CA PRO A 40 -18.53 -8.31 11.12
C PRO A 40 -17.64 -7.29 11.85
N LEU A 41 -17.84 -5.99 11.64
CA LEU A 41 -17.04 -4.94 12.28
C LEU A 41 -17.15 -4.95 13.82
N PRO A 42 -18.35 -4.87 14.42
CA PRO A 42 -18.49 -5.00 15.87
C PRO A 42 -17.94 -6.32 16.43
N PHE A 43 -18.11 -7.43 15.70
CA PHE A 43 -17.57 -8.73 16.09
C PHE A 43 -16.05 -8.73 16.13
N LEU A 44 -15.40 -8.28 15.06
CA LEU A 44 -13.94 -8.17 14.97
C LEU A 44 -13.38 -7.22 16.02
N ARG A 45 -14.05 -6.09 16.31
CA ARG A 45 -13.61 -5.18 17.37
C ARG A 45 -13.48 -5.86 18.74
N GLN A 46 -14.30 -6.89 19.01
CA GLN A 46 -14.27 -7.62 20.27
C GLN A 46 -13.30 -8.81 20.26
N HIS A 47 -13.18 -9.50 19.11
CA HIS A 47 -12.56 -10.82 19.06
C HIS A 47 -11.32 -10.92 18.18
N LEU A 48 -10.94 -9.86 17.43
CA LEU A 48 -9.85 -9.94 16.45
C LEU A 48 -8.52 -10.38 17.07
N SER A 49 -8.15 -9.89 18.25
CA SER A 49 -6.92 -10.27 18.96
C SER A 49 -6.87 -11.74 19.40
N SER A 50 -8.03 -12.41 19.46
CA SER A 50 -8.14 -13.82 19.84
C SER A 50 -8.19 -14.75 18.62
N LEU A 51 -8.41 -14.20 17.41
CA LEU A 51 -8.58 -14.97 16.19
C LEU A 51 -7.25 -15.23 15.50
N PRO A 52 -6.94 -16.48 15.13
CA PRO A 52 -5.77 -16.76 14.32
C PRO A 52 -5.98 -16.27 12.86
N PRO A 53 -4.91 -16.09 12.08
CA PRO A 53 -4.97 -15.51 10.73
C PRO A 53 -5.90 -16.28 9.80
N SER A 54 -5.94 -17.61 9.93
CA SER A 54 -6.81 -18.50 9.14
C SER A 54 -8.30 -18.25 9.33
N HIS A 55 -8.70 -17.74 10.51
CA HIS A 55 -10.09 -17.44 10.85
C HIS A 55 -10.43 -15.96 10.64
N ALA A 56 -9.43 -15.07 10.68
CA ALA A 56 -9.60 -13.64 10.43
C ALA A 56 -9.62 -13.30 8.92
N ALA A 57 -8.78 -13.95 8.11
CA ALA A 57 -8.66 -13.67 6.68
C ALA A 57 -9.98 -13.73 5.87
N PRO A 58 -10.92 -14.68 6.14
CA PRO A 58 -12.20 -14.75 5.42
C PRO A 58 -13.08 -13.50 5.56
N PHE A 59 -12.87 -12.65 6.58
CA PHE A 59 -13.60 -11.38 6.70
C PHE A 59 -13.29 -10.38 5.58
N SER A 60 -12.22 -10.60 4.81
CA SER A 60 -11.93 -9.82 3.58
C SER A 60 -13.04 -9.94 2.53
N LEU A 61 -13.85 -11.01 2.57
CA LEU A 61 -15.01 -11.19 1.69
C LEU A 61 -16.21 -10.32 2.11
N LEU A 62 -16.24 -9.87 3.37
CA LEU A 62 -17.35 -9.11 3.95
C LEU A 62 -17.04 -7.63 4.12
N LEU A 63 -15.76 -7.27 4.29
CA LEU A 63 -15.32 -5.93 4.63
C LEU A 63 -14.30 -5.40 3.62
N THR A 64 -14.48 -4.16 3.22
CA THR A 64 -13.51 -3.41 2.41
C THR A 64 -12.25 -3.07 3.24
N PRO A 65 -11.10 -2.80 2.59
CA PRO A 65 -9.92 -2.32 3.29
C PRO A 65 -10.16 -1.04 4.11
N ALA A 66 -11.00 -0.13 3.63
CA ALA A 66 -11.37 1.10 4.33
C ALA A 66 -12.19 0.82 5.61
N GLU A 67 -13.17 -0.09 5.56
CA GLU A 67 -13.92 -0.52 6.74
C GLU A 67 -12.99 -1.19 7.76
N ARG A 68 -12.10 -2.08 7.31
CA ARG A 68 -11.10 -2.74 8.16
C ARG A 68 -10.18 -1.74 8.87
N ALA A 69 -9.87 -0.60 8.25
CA ALA A 69 -9.06 0.46 8.87
C ALA A 69 -9.69 1.07 10.13
N HIS A 70 -11.00 0.88 10.35
CA HIS A 70 -11.70 1.31 11.58
C HIS A 70 -11.39 0.40 12.79
N LEU A 71 -10.71 -0.72 12.57
CA LEU A 71 -10.22 -1.60 13.62
C LEU A 71 -8.82 -1.15 14.02
N PRO A 72 -8.60 -0.66 15.26
CA PRO A 72 -7.30 -0.12 15.68
C PRO A 72 -6.15 -1.10 15.47
N LEU A 73 -6.38 -2.39 15.77
CA LEU A 73 -5.38 -3.44 15.57
C LEU A 73 -4.96 -3.54 14.09
N ILE A 74 -5.91 -3.56 13.15
CA ILE A 74 -5.58 -3.58 11.71
C ILE A 74 -4.83 -2.33 11.28
N ARG A 75 -5.24 -1.15 11.76
CA ARG A 75 -4.56 0.10 11.45
C ARG A 75 -3.10 0.08 11.94
N ASN A 76 -2.86 -0.45 13.14
CA ASN A 76 -1.52 -0.61 13.70
C ASN A 76 -0.70 -1.61 12.88
N ARG A 77 -1.27 -2.76 12.51
CA ARG A 77 -0.60 -3.75 11.63
C ARG A 77 -0.17 -3.13 10.29
N ARG A 78 -1.05 -2.34 9.65
CA ARG A 78 -0.73 -1.64 8.40
C ARG A 78 0.35 -0.58 8.58
N LEU A 79 0.32 0.14 9.70
CA LEU A 79 1.36 1.13 10.01
C LEU A 79 2.71 0.43 10.16
N ALA A 80 2.77 -0.64 10.94
CA ALA A 80 3.95 -1.48 11.12
C ALA A 80 4.49 -2.00 9.79
N TYR A 81 3.62 -2.58 8.96
CA TYR A 81 3.94 -3.04 7.61
C TYR A 81 4.54 -1.91 6.75
N SER A 82 3.95 -0.72 6.79
CA SER A 82 4.37 0.42 5.98
C SER A 82 5.72 1.03 6.39
N LEU A 83 6.19 0.74 7.60
CA LEU A 83 7.41 1.29 8.19
C LEU A 83 8.60 0.32 8.14
N GLN A 84 8.42 -0.88 7.56
CA GLN A 84 9.52 -1.81 7.37
C GLN A 84 10.70 -1.22 6.60
N GLN A 85 11.88 -1.76 6.89
CA GLN A 85 13.10 -1.50 6.13
C GLN A 85 13.66 -2.82 5.56
N PRO A 86 13.75 -2.95 4.22
CA PRO A 86 13.34 -1.98 3.19
C PRO A 86 11.81 -1.78 3.14
N PRO A 87 11.32 -0.63 2.61
CA PRO A 87 9.89 -0.40 2.48
C PRO A 87 9.24 -1.44 1.56
N PRO A 88 7.99 -1.85 1.82
CA PRO A 88 7.32 -2.82 0.98
C PRO A 88 7.24 -2.34 -0.48
N ALA A 89 7.63 -3.20 -1.42
CA ALA A 89 7.73 -2.85 -2.85
C ALA A 89 6.45 -2.23 -3.41
N GLN A 90 5.28 -2.64 -2.90
CA GLN A 90 4.02 -2.08 -3.34
C GLN A 90 3.86 -0.58 -3.01
N LEU A 91 4.48 -0.10 -1.94
CA LEU A 91 4.36 1.28 -1.43
C LEU A 91 5.46 2.22 -1.92
N THR A 92 6.45 1.71 -2.67
CA THR A 92 7.54 2.55 -3.21
C THR A 92 7.05 3.42 -4.37
N TRP A 93 7.76 4.52 -4.62
CA TRP A 93 7.45 5.44 -5.72
C TRP A 93 7.41 4.72 -7.08
N THR A 94 8.36 3.81 -7.33
CA THR A 94 8.46 3.07 -8.59
C THR A 94 7.19 2.29 -8.91
N HIS A 95 6.58 1.68 -7.88
CA HIS A 95 5.38 0.88 -8.02
C HIS A 95 4.08 1.69 -7.91
N ALA A 96 4.01 2.62 -6.96
CA ALA A 96 2.79 3.34 -6.64
C ALA A 96 2.51 4.51 -7.60
N ALA A 97 3.53 5.21 -8.13
CA ALA A 97 3.33 6.39 -8.96
C ALA A 97 2.52 6.13 -10.25
N PRO A 98 2.72 5.03 -10.99
CA PRO A 98 1.89 4.70 -12.14
C PRO A 98 0.43 4.37 -11.79
N ARG A 99 0.16 3.96 -10.53
CA ARG A 99 -1.17 3.57 -10.05
C ARG A 99 -1.93 4.74 -9.43
N GLU A 100 -1.21 5.71 -8.88
CA GLU A 100 -1.72 6.94 -8.27
C GLU A 100 -1.25 8.21 -9.03
N PRO A 101 -1.50 8.32 -10.36
CA PRO A 101 -0.99 9.43 -11.15
C PRO A 101 -1.59 10.78 -10.74
N ALA A 102 -2.81 10.78 -10.21
CA ALA A 102 -3.48 11.98 -9.69
C ALA A 102 -2.75 12.52 -8.44
N LEU A 103 -2.36 11.63 -7.51
CA LEU A 103 -1.60 11.98 -6.32
C LEU A 103 -0.20 12.49 -6.66
N TRP A 104 0.46 11.85 -7.62
CA TRP A 104 1.76 12.30 -8.13
C TRP A 104 1.70 13.70 -8.73
N THR A 105 0.67 13.95 -9.54
CA THR A 105 0.45 15.25 -10.19
C THR A 105 0.09 16.34 -9.19
N SER A 106 -0.75 16.04 -8.18
CA SER A 106 -1.17 17.02 -7.16
C SER A 106 -0.01 17.51 -6.30
N LEU A 107 1.02 16.70 -6.10
CA LEU A 107 2.25 17.09 -5.39
C LEU A 107 3.19 17.99 -6.21
N GLY A 108 2.79 18.39 -7.42
CA GLY A 108 3.56 19.34 -8.23
C GLY A 108 4.66 18.71 -9.09
N ALA A 109 4.74 17.37 -9.16
CA ALA A 109 5.75 16.67 -9.95
C ALA A 109 5.74 17.10 -11.43
N SER A 110 4.54 17.27 -12.01
CA SER A 110 4.37 17.73 -13.39
C SER A 110 4.88 19.15 -13.62
N ARG A 111 4.77 20.04 -12.62
CA ARG A 111 5.28 21.42 -12.70
C ARG A 111 6.80 21.47 -12.70
N LEU A 112 7.44 20.49 -12.06
CA LEU A 112 8.90 20.34 -12.00
C LEU A 112 9.47 19.43 -13.08
N GLY A 113 8.63 18.98 -14.03
CA GLY A 113 9.06 18.12 -15.13
C GLY A 113 9.50 16.73 -14.70
N ILE A 114 9.09 16.26 -13.51
CA ILE A 114 9.45 14.94 -13.01
C ILE A 114 8.48 13.93 -13.62
N ALA A 115 8.99 13.17 -14.59
CA ALA A 115 8.24 12.12 -15.24
C ALA A 115 7.94 10.96 -14.28
N LEU A 116 6.84 10.25 -14.55
CA LEU A 116 6.55 8.97 -13.92
C LEU A 116 7.67 7.96 -14.22
N PRO A 117 7.92 7.00 -13.31
CA PRO A 117 8.88 5.94 -13.56
C PRO A 117 8.48 5.17 -14.82
N ARG A 118 9.46 4.79 -15.65
CA ARG A 118 9.16 4.01 -16.85
C ARG A 118 8.86 2.57 -16.43
N PRO A 119 7.80 1.94 -16.95
CA PRO A 119 7.56 0.52 -16.74
C PRO A 119 8.79 -0.30 -17.15
N GLY A 120 9.28 -1.18 -16.27
CA GLY A 120 10.45 -2.03 -16.54
C GLY A 120 11.81 -1.41 -16.21
N GLU A 121 11.87 -0.16 -15.75
CA GLU A 121 13.15 0.52 -15.43
C GLU A 121 13.83 -0.07 -14.19
N GLN A 122 13.04 -0.41 -13.17
CA GLN A 122 13.55 -1.06 -11.96
C GLN A 122 13.99 -2.50 -12.28
N GLU A 123 13.17 -3.25 -13.00
CA GLU A 123 13.48 -4.63 -13.38
C GLU A 123 14.69 -4.70 -14.33
N GLU A 124 14.84 -3.73 -15.24
CA GLU A 124 16.06 -3.57 -16.04
C GLU A 124 17.30 -3.37 -15.15
N GLN A 125 17.17 -2.53 -14.12
CA GLN A 125 18.27 -2.24 -13.21
C GLN A 125 18.62 -3.45 -12.34
N GLU A 126 17.63 -4.14 -11.78
CA GLU A 126 17.80 -5.37 -11.00
C GLU A 126 18.46 -6.47 -11.84
N GLU A 127 18.03 -6.69 -13.09
CA GLU A 127 18.63 -7.65 -14.00
C GLU A 127 20.08 -7.28 -14.37
N ARG A 128 20.35 -5.99 -14.60
CA ARG A 128 21.71 -5.50 -14.83
C ARG A 128 22.61 -5.73 -13.62
N GLU A 129 22.11 -5.51 -12.42
CA GLU A 129 22.85 -5.69 -11.17
C GLU A 129 23.06 -7.17 -10.84
N TRP A 130 22.03 -7.99 -11.06
CA TRP A 130 22.13 -9.45 -10.99
C TRP A 130 23.20 -9.97 -11.95
N ALA A 131 23.17 -9.56 -13.22
CA ALA A 131 24.17 -9.95 -14.22
C ALA A 131 25.59 -9.55 -13.80
N LYS A 132 25.76 -8.37 -13.17
CA LYS A 132 27.07 -7.93 -12.66
C LYS A 132 27.56 -8.73 -11.45
N ARG A 133 26.66 -9.16 -10.57
CA ARG A 133 26.98 -9.83 -9.30
C ARG A 133 27.11 -11.35 -9.45
N GLU A 134 26.16 -11.98 -10.12
CA GLU A 134 25.97 -13.44 -10.15
C GLU A 134 26.56 -14.09 -11.42
N PHE A 135 26.91 -13.32 -12.46
CA PHE A 135 27.53 -13.91 -13.64
C PHE A 135 29.01 -14.24 -13.38
N VAL A 136 29.25 -15.43 -12.80
CA VAL A 136 30.55 -15.96 -12.33
C VAL A 136 31.59 -16.19 -13.46
N GLY A 137 31.31 -15.79 -14.70
CA GLY A 137 32.08 -16.22 -15.87
C GLY A 137 33.51 -15.69 -15.99
N ARG A 138 33.82 -14.44 -15.58
CA ARG A 138 35.17 -13.86 -15.76
C ARG A 138 35.48 -12.74 -14.76
N ARG A 139 36.11 -13.08 -13.62
CA ARG A 139 36.81 -12.08 -12.79
C ARG A 139 38.12 -11.68 -13.49
N GLY A 140 38.11 -10.55 -14.19
CA GLY A 140 39.27 -9.95 -14.84
C GLY A 140 38.90 -8.76 -15.72
N PRO A 141 39.86 -7.88 -16.09
CA PRO A 141 39.60 -6.67 -16.88
C PRO A 141 38.99 -6.96 -18.27
N GLU A 142 39.26 -8.13 -18.85
CA GLU A 142 38.67 -8.58 -20.13
C GLU A 142 37.22 -9.11 -19.98
N GLY A 143 36.82 -9.53 -18.78
CA GLY A 143 35.48 -10.04 -18.49
C GLY A 143 34.45 -8.95 -18.19
N ALA A 144 34.90 -7.83 -17.64
CA ALA A 144 34.03 -6.75 -17.19
C ALA A 144 33.21 -6.12 -18.34
N GLY A 145 33.78 -6.02 -19.54
CA GLY A 145 33.06 -5.50 -20.72
C GLY A 145 31.91 -6.42 -21.16
N MET A 146 32.17 -7.73 -21.21
CA MET A 146 31.19 -8.73 -21.66
C MET A 146 30.03 -8.88 -20.66
N VAL A 147 30.30 -8.72 -19.36
CA VAL A 147 29.27 -8.69 -18.30
C VAL A 147 28.39 -7.44 -18.41
N GLY A 148 28.98 -6.28 -18.76
CA GLY A 148 28.23 -5.06 -19.00
C GLY A 148 27.27 -5.16 -20.19
N ASP A 149 27.76 -5.72 -21.31
CA ASP A 149 26.94 -5.93 -22.50
C ASP A 149 25.83 -6.95 -22.26
N LEU A 150 26.11 -8.03 -21.52
CA LEU A 150 25.10 -9.02 -21.14
C LEU A 150 24.04 -8.42 -20.21
N GLY A 151 24.45 -7.67 -19.18
CA GLY A 151 23.50 -6.99 -18.30
C GLY A 151 22.62 -5.99 -19.06
N LYS A 152 23.20 -5.25 -20.01
CA LYS A 152 22.44 -4.34 -20.87
C LYS A 152 21.42 -5.10 -21.74
N LEU A 153 21.83 -6.25 -22.30
CA LEU A 153 20.97 -7.09 -23.11
C LEU A 153 19.81 -7.69 -22.28
N LEU A 154 20.12 -8.27 -21.12
CA LEU A 154 19.12 -8.86 -20.21
C LEU A 154 18.14 -7.81 -19.71
N GLY A 155 18.62 -6.65 -19.29
CA GLY A 155 17.76 -5.54 -18.89
C GLY A 155 16.87 -5.04 -20.02
N GLY A 156 17.36 -5.05 -21.26
CA GLY A 156 16.55 -4.74 -22.45
C GLY A 156 15.44 -5.76 -22.70
N TYR A 157 15.73 -7.06 -22.54
CA TYR A 157 14.71 -8.11 -22.65
C TYR A 157 13.65 -8.02 -21.55
N GLU A 158 14.05 -7.65 -20.33
CA GLU A 158 13.09 -7.50 -19.24
C GLU A 158 12.16 -6.31 -19.46
N MET A 159 12.69 -5.18 -19.93
CA MET A 159 11.86 -4.04 -20.34
C MET A 159 10.88 -4.40 -21.46
N GLU A 160 11.31 -5.20 -22.45
CA GLU A 160 10.42 -5.70 -23.50
C GLU A 160 9.31 -6.60 -22.92
N ARG A 161 9.66 -7.47 -21.98
CA ARG A 161 8.71 -8.37 -21.30
C ARG A 161 7.68 -7.61 -20.47
N VAL A 162 8.12 -6.62 -19.69
CA VAL A 162 7.22 -5.75 -18.92
C VAL A 162 6.33 -4.93 -19.86
N GLY A 163 6.89 -4.40 -20.95
CA GLY A 163 6.13 -3.67 -21.96
C GLY A 163 5.09 -4.53 -22.68
N GLU A 164 5.37 -5.81 -22.93
CA GLU A 164 4.37 -6.75 -23.48
C GLU A 164 3.22 -6.98 -22.49
N ARG A 165 3.53 -7.28 -21.22
CA ARG A 165 2.51 -7.43 -20.17
C ARG A 165 1.63 -6.20 -20.03
N GLU A 166 2.22 -5.01 -20.13
CA GLU A 166 1.46 -3.76 -20.05
C GLU A 166 0.54 -3.58 -21.27
N ARG A 167 1.01 -3.92 -22.47
CA ARG A 167 0.15 -3.93 -23.68
C ARG A 167 -1.00 -4.91 -23.52
N ASP A 168 -0.76 -6.09 -22.94
CA ASP A 168 -1.80 -7.09 -22.67
C ASP A 168 -2.80 -6.60 -21.63
N ALA A 169 -2.33 -6.03 -20.52
CA ALA A 169 -3.18 -5.43 -19.51
C ALA A 169 -4.03 -4.30 -20.11
N ARG A 170 -3.46 -3.47 -20.98
CA ARG A 170 -4.20 -2.41 -21.68
C ARG A 170 -5.26 -2.98 -22.61
N ARG A 171 -4.94 -4.05 -23.36
CA ARG A 171 -5.91 -4.77 -24.20
C ARG A 171 -7.04 -5.37 -23.36
N ALA A 172 -6.72 -6.01 -22.23
CA ALA A 172 -7.71 -6.58 -21.32
C ALA A 172 -8.64 -5.52 -20.73
N ARG A 173 -8.10 -4.40 -20.25
CA ARG A 173 -8.90 -3.26 -19.75
C ARG A 173 -9.81 -2.68 -20.82
N ALA A 174 -9.33 -2.51 -22.05
CA ALA A 174 -10.14 -2.02 -23.16
C ALA A 174 -11.29 -2.99 -23.50
N LEU A 175 -11.04 -4.30 -23.48
CA LEU A 175 -12.08 -5.32 -23.69
C LEU A 175 -13.14 -5.27 -22.60
N LEU A 176 -12.74 -5.17 -21.33
CA LEU A 176 -13.69 -5.05 -20.20
C LEU A 176 -14.52 -3.77 -20.32
N ALA A 177 -13.90 -2.63 -20.62
CA ALA A 177 -14.62 -1.37 -20.83
C ALA A 177 -15.65 -1.47 -21.98
N SER A 178 -15.29 -2.12 -23.09
CA SER A 178 -16.23 -2.32 -24.21
C SER A 178 -17.40 -3.25 -23.87
N GLN A 179 -17.19 -4.25 -23.01
CA GLN A 179 -18.25 -5.15 -22.55
C GLN A 179 -19.22 -4.43 -21.61
N HIS A 180 -18.73 -3.51 -20.77
CA HIS A 180 -19.58 -2.68 -19.91
C HIS A 180 -20.36 -1.63 -20.70
N GLN A 181 -19.77 -1.00 -21.71
CA GLN A 181 -20.48 -0.03 -22.57
C GLN A 181 -21.61 -0.68 -23.40
N GLY A 182 -21.42 -1.91 -23.88
CA GLY A 182 -22.47 -2.65 -24.60
C GLY A 182 -23.68 -3.05 -23.75
N ALA A 183 -23.59 -2.99 -22.41
CA ALA A 183 -24.69 -3.29 -21.50
C ALA A 183 -25.52 -2.05 -21.12
N GLU A 184 -24.97 -0.83 -21.23
CA GLU A 184 -25.69 0.41 -20.93
C GLU A 184 -26.47 0.98 -22.13
N GLU A 185 -26.10 0.60 -23.36
CA GLU A 185 -26.69 1.14 -24.60
C GLU A 185 -28.08 0.57 -24.96
N GLN A 186 -28.64 -0.37 -24.17
CA GLN A 186 -30.02 -0.87 -24.34
C GLN A 186 -31.04 -0.28 -23.35
N GLY A 187 -30.66 0.69 -22.51
CA GLY A 187 -31.52 1.18 -21.43
C GLY A 187 -31.95 2.65 -21.47
N LYS A 188 -31.53 3.45 -22.45
CA LYS A 188 -31.79 4.91 -22.46
C LYS A 188 -32.18 5.43 -23.85
N GLU A 189 -33.39 5.08 -24.27
CA GLU A 189 -34.17 5.94 -25.17
C GLU A 189 -35.51 6.21 -24.48
N GLU A 190 -35.60 7.33 -23.74
CA GLU A 190 -36.73 8.26 -23.67
C GLU A 190 -36.65 9.16 -22.43
N GLN A 191 -36.98 10.44 -22.65
CA GLN A 191 -37.02 11.60 -21.73
C GLN A 191 -35.64 12.20 -21.40
N GLY A 192 -35.36 13.46 -21.71
CA GLY A 192 -36.22 14.61 -21.97
C GLY A 192 -35.50 15.82 -21.37
N GLU A 193 -35.30 16.87 -22.17
CA GLU A 193 -34.64 18.12 -21.78
C GLU A 193 -35.35 18.80 -20.60
N GLU A 194 -34.59 19.43 -19.69
CA GLU A 194 -34.70 20.87 -19.36
C GLU A 194 -33.84 21.28 -18.14
N GLU A 195 -33.10 22.39 -18.36
CA GLU A 195 -32.77 23.54 -17.50
C GLU A 195 -32.04 23.46 -16.13
N GLN A 196 -30.93 24.21 -16.10
CA GLN A 196 -30.47 25.25 -15.14
C GLN A 196 -30.74 25.09 -13.63
N GLY A 197 -29.68 25.25 -12.82
CA GLY A 197 -29.78 25.64 -11.42
C GLY A 197 -28.42 25.83 -10.77
N GLU A 198 -28.15 27.05 -10.34
CA GLU A 198 -26.98 27.57 -9.64
C GLU A 198 -26.73 26.92 -8.25
N ASP A 199 -25.44 26.92 -7.88
CA ASP A 199 -24.84 27.23 -6.57
C ASP A 199 -25.38 26.54 -5.31
N GLU A 200 -24.51 25.83 -4.57
CA GLU A 200 -24.33 26.05 -3.13
C GLU A 200 -23.12 25.28 -2.57
N GLU A 201 -22.40 26.01 -1.72
CA GLU A 201 -21.19 25.66 -0.98
C GLU A 201 -21.36 24.47 -0.03
N MET A 202 -20.39 23.54 -0.03
CA MET A 202 -19.99 22.70 1.12
C MET A 202 -18.66 22.04 0.75
N ASP A 203 -17.66 21.88 1.59
CA ASP A 203 -17.34 22.41 2.91
C ASP A 203 -15.83 22.09 3.06
N SER A 204 -15.17 22.90 3.85
CA SER A 204 -13.74 22.98 4.10
C SER A 204 -13.11 21.62 4.45
N LEU A 205 -12.33 21.03 3.53
CA LEU A 205 -11.37 19.99 3.90
C LEU A 205 -10.15 20.68 4.51
N SER A 206 -10.23 20.79 5.85
CA SER A 206 -9.15 21.05 6.79
C SER A 206 -7.79 20.60 6.26
N SER A 207 -7.04 21.58 5.76
CA SER A 207 -5.59 21.54 5.65
C SER A 207 -5.03 21.49 7.07
N HIS A 208 -4.91 20.29 7.62
CA HIS A 208 -4.10 20.08 8.81
C HIS A 208 -2.65 20.27 8.38
N GLU A 209 -2.13 21.46 8.67
CA GLU A 209 -0.72 21.76 8.55
C GLU A 209 0.07 20.81 9.46
N THR A 210 0.71 19.81 8.88
CA THR A 210 1.80 19.11 9.52
C THR A 210 3.05 19.95 9.30
N SER A 211 3.24 20.93 10.17
CA SER A 211 4.54 21.54 10.42
C SER A 211 5.46 20.48 10.99
N SER A 212 6.17 19.77 10.11
CA SER A 212 7.42 19.10 10.45
C SER A 212 8.47 19.69 9.54
N SER A 213 9.28 20.54 10.17
CA SER A 213 10.51 21.12 9.67
C SER A 213 11.45 20.00 9.22
N ASP A 214 11.46 19.71 7.92
CA ASP A 214 12.64 19.20 7.25
C ASP A 214 12.76 19.87 5.89
N ASP A 215 13.73 20.77 5.80
CA ASP A 215 14.27 21.40 4.60
C ASP A 215 14.99 20.34 3.73
N SER A 216 14.27 19.27 3.37
CA SER A 216 14.74 18.26 2.44
C SER A 216 14.34 18.67 1.04
N GLY A 217 15.09 19.64 0.50
CA GLY A 217 15.25 19.95 -0.93
C GLY A 217 13.96 19.97 -1.78
N ALA A 218 13.58 21.16 -2.25
CA ALA A 218 12.57 21.38 -3.30
C ALA A 218 12.96 20.81 -4.69
N GLY A 219 13.58 19.63 -4.72
CA GLY A 219 13.98 18.86 -5.89
C GLY A 219 13.17 17.56 -6.01
N ALA A 220 13.57 16.73 -6.96
CA ALA A 220 12.82 15.52 -7.29
C ALA A 220 12.72 14.50 -6.15
N GLU A 221 13.73 14.41 -5.29
CA GLU A 221 13.74 13.47 -4.16
C GLU A 221 12.75 13.86 -3.06
N GLY A 222 12.63 15.16 -2.74
CA GLY A 222 11.64 15.64 -1.77
C GLY A 222 10.21 15.32 -2.18
N ILE A 223 9.89 15.43 -3.47
CA ILE A 223 8.56 15.09 -4.01
C ILE A 223 8.32 13.58 -3.99
N LYS A 224 9.34 12.76 -4.29
CA LYS A 224 9.24 11.31 -4.16
C LYS A 224 8.96 10.92 -2.71
N ALA A 225 9.69 11.48 -1.76
CA ALA A 225 9.48 11.21 -0.33
C ALA A 225 8.09 11.65 0.16
N ALA A 226 7.61 12.83 -0.29
CA ALA A 226 6.26 13.30 0.02
C ALA A 226 5.18 12.39 -0.59
N PHE A 227 5.40 11.91 -1.82
CA PHE A 227 4.51 10.96 -2.48
C PHE A 227 4.44 9.63 -1.74
N GLU A 228 5.58 9.04 -1.40
CA GLU A 228 5.64 7.78 -0.64
C GLU A 228 5.02 7.92 0.75
N ARG A 229 5.16 9.07 1.41
CA ARG A 229 4.44 9.39 2.65
C ARG A 229 2.93 9.36 2.43
N ALA A 230 2.43 10.08 1.42
CA ALA A 230 1.00 10.13 1.12
C ALA A 230 0.42 8.75 0.71
N VAL A 231 1.19 7.93 -0.01
CA VAL A 231 0.84 6.55 -0.35
C VAL A 231 0.73 5.70 0.92
N ARG A 232 1.70 5.79 1.85
CA ARG A 232 1.64 5.07 3.14
C ARG A 232 0.42 5.48 3.97
N GLU A 233 0.10 6.76 4.04
CA GLU A 233 -1.09 7.25 4.74
C GLU A 233 -2.39 6.68 4.13
N ARG A 234 -2.51 6.70 2.81
CA ARG A 234 -3.64 6.08 2.09
C ARG A 234 -3.70 4.57 2.29
N PHE A 235 -2.54 3.90 2.32
CA PHE A 235 -2.45 2.47 2.61
C PHE A 235 -3.02 2.18 4.00
N VAL A 236 -2.53 2.85 5.04
CA VAL A 236 -3.03 2.69 6.43
C VAL A 236 -4.53 2.93 6.52
N ALA A 237 -5.04 3.97 5.83
CA ALA A 237 -6.46 4.28 5.76
C ALA A 237 -7.31 3.29 4.93
N GLY A 238 -6.69 2.35 4.21
CA GLY A 238 -7.42 1.37 3.39
C GLY A 238 -7.96 1.95 2.08
N LEU A 239 -7.32 2.98 1.53
CA LEU A 239 -7.80 3.74 0.37
C LEU A 239 -7.09 3.38 -0.94
N LEU A 240 -6.18 2.40 -0.94
CA LEU A 240 -5.47 1.97 -2.15
C LEU A 240 -6.10 0.70 -2.70
N GLU A 241 -6.95 0.82 -3.71
CA GLU A 241 -7.70 -0.33 -4.28
C GLU A 241 -6.80 -1.43 -4.87
N TRP A 242 -5.61 -1.05 -5.33
CA TRP A 242 -4.64 -1.95 -5.96
C TRP A 242 -3.67 -2.61 -4.97
N ALA A 243 -3.67 -2.18 -3.70
CA ALA A 243 -2.73 -2.66 -2.70
C ALA A 243 -3.15 -4.01 -2.12
N ASP A 244 -2.17 -4.83 -1.79
CA ASP A 244 -2.38 -6.06 -1.04
C ASP A 244 -2.41 -5.75 0.46
N TYR A 245 -3.51 -6.12 1.10
CA TYR A 245 -3.80 -5.93 2.51
C TYR A 245 -3.70 -7.23 3.32
N ALA A 246 -2.90 -8.21 2.86
CA ALA A 246 -2.64 -9.44 3.60
C ALA A 246 -2.16 -9.20 5.05
N CYS A 247 -1.38 -8.14 5.27
CA CYS A 247 -0.89 -7.74 6.60
C CYS A 247 -2.00 -7.48 7.63
N ASP A 248 -3.25 -7.20 7.20
CA ASP A 248 -4.39 -7.00 8.10
C ASP A 248 -4.62 -8.19 9.04
N TRP A 249 -4.27 -9.39 8.58
CA TRP A 249 -4.58 -10.65 9.26
C TRP A 249 -3.36 -11.36 9.82
N GLU A 250 -2.16 -10.83 9.59
CA GLU A 250 -0.92 -11.43 10.06
C GLU A 250 -0.60 -10.96 11.48
N ASP A 251 -0.45 -11.91 12.40
CA ASP A 251 -0.16 -11.61 13.82
C ASP A 251 1.29 -11.15 14.04
N GLY A 252 2.17 -11.33 13.05
CA GLY A 252 3.57 -10.90 13.12
C GLY A 252 3.75 -9.38 13.29
N TRP A 253 2.71 -8.61 13.02
CA TRP A 253 2.73 -7.14 13.11
C TRP A 253 2.22 -6.59 14.45
N ASP A 254 1.77 -7.45 15.36
CA ASP A 254 1.23 -7.04 16.65
C ASP A 254 2.31 -6.79 17.71
N GLY A 255 3.50 -7.40 17.56
CA GLY A 255 4.43 -7.61 18.66
C GLY A 255 5.53 -6.56 18.88
N GLU A 256 5.83 -5.71 17.90
CA GLU A 256 7.07 -4.90 17.95
C GLU A 256 6.84 -3.43 18.37
N TRP A 257 5.71 -2.83 17.99
CA TRP A 257 5.50 -1.39 18.22
C TRP A 257 5.05 -1.02 19.64
N GLU A 258 4.32 -1.91 20.33
CA GLU A 258 3.93 -1.68 21.73
C GLU A 258 5.14 -1.81 22.68
N ARG A 259 6.11 -2.67 22.35
CA ARG A 259 7.25 -2.94 23.22
C ARG A 259 8.32 -1.86 23.15
N GLU A 260 8.74 -1.45 21.95
CA GLU A 260 9.81 -0.46 21.77
C GLU A 260 9.36 0.95 22.20
N GLY A 261 8.07 1.29 22.02
CA GLY A 261 7.51 2.55 22.48
C GLY A 261 7.41 2.67 24.00
N GLU A 262 7.15 1.55 24.69
CA GLU A 262 7.17 1.50 26.16
C GLU A 262 8.61 1.54 26.69
N GLU A 263 9.53 0.74 26.15
CA GLU A 263 10.94 0.69 26.59
C GLU A 263 11.65 2.07 26.41
N ALA A 264 11.42 2.78 25.30
CA ALA A 264 11.98 4.12 25.09
C ALA A 264 11.42 5.20 26.03
N TRP A 265 10.22 5.01 26.58
CA TRP A 265 9.63 5.92 27.58
C TRP A 265 10.25 5.73 28.96
N PHE A 266 10.67 4.51 29.31
CA PHE A 266 11.34 4.24 30.59
C PHE A 266 12.82 4.64 30.57
N ASP A 267 13.49 4.54 29.42
CA ASP A 267 14.90 4.94 29.29
C ASP A 267 15.09 6.48 29.31
N ALA A 268 14.07 7.25 28.89
CA ALA A 268 14.15 8.72 28.86
C ALA A 268 14.10 9.38 30.26
N ASP A 269 13.53 8.70 31.28
CA ASP A 269 13.42 9.23 32.65
C ASP A 269 14.70 8.99 33.50
N GLU A 270 15.58 8.06 33.11
CA GLU A 270 16.83 7.79 33.86
C GLU A 270 17.97 8.76 33.51
N ASP A 271 17.98 9.34 32.30
CA ASP A 271 19.00 10.29 31.87
C ASP A 271 18.74 11.73 32.39
N ASP A 272 17.48 12.13 32.56
CA ASP A 272 17.13 13.49 33.02
C ASP A 272 17.32 13.69 34.55
N MET A 273 17.55 12.61 35.32
CA MET A 273 17.82 12.67 36.76
C MET A 273 19.30 12.61 37.14
N GLN A 274 20.22 12.45 36.17
CA GLN A 274 21.67 12.41 36.46
C GLN A 274 22.42 13.73 36.22
N GLU A 275 21.80 14.74 35.61
CA GLU A 275 22.48 16.02 35.34
C GLU A 275 22.34 17.09 36.45
N GLU A 276 21.51 16.90 37.48
CA GLU A 276 21.29 17.94 38.53
C GLU A 276 22.16 17.85 39.80
N GLU A 277 23.01 16.83 39.98
CA GLU A 277 23.86 16.72 41.20
C GLU A 277 25.33 17.18 41.03
N GLY A 278 25.63 17.91 39.95
CA GLY A 278 27.00 18.13 39.48
C GLY A 278 27.65 19.51 39.65
N GLU A 279 27.05 20.53 40.30
CA GLU A 279 27.70 21.86 40.43
C GLU A 279 27.63 22.46 41.84
N GLY A 280 28.17 21.74 42.82
CA GLY A 280 28.54 22.29 44.13
C GLY A 280 29.92 22.95 44.11
N GLY A 281 30.08 24.06 43.39
CA GLY A 281 31.34 24.82 43.33
C GLY A 281 31.70 25.50 44.66
N THR A 282 32.61 24.89 45.43
CA THR A 282 33.18 25.50 46.65
C THR A 282 34.14 26.63 46.28
N GLY A 283 33.68 27.88 46.40
CA GLY A 283 34.51 29.07 46.27
C GLY A 283 35.52 29.17 47.41
N VAL A 284 36.80 28.95 47.09
CA VAL A 284 37.95 29.23 47.95
C VAL A 284 38.18 30.74 47.97
N LEU A 285 38.05 31.36 49.14
CA LEU A 285 38.44 32.74 49.42
C LEU A 285 39.95 32.80 49.65
N ASP A 286 40.69 33.39 48.71
CA ASP A 286 42.07 33.83 48.94
C ASP A 286 42.07 35.18 49.68
N TYR A 287 42.94 35.26 50.70
CA TYR A 287 43.18 36.40 51.60
C TYR A 287 44.07 37.49 50.98
#